data_AF-A0A174BS87-F1
#
_entry.id   AF-A0A174BS87-F1
#
_cell.length_a   1.000
_cell.length_b   1.000
_cell.length_c   1.000
_cell.angle_alpha   90.00
_cell.angle_beta   90.00
_cell.angle_gamma   90.00
#
_symmetry.space_group_name_H-M   'P 1'
#
loop_
_entity.id
_entity.type
_entity.pdbx_description
1 polymer ?
#
loop_
_entity_poly.entity_id
_entity_poly.type
_entity_poly.pdbx_seq_one_letter_code
_entity_poly.pdbx_strand_id
1 'polypeptide(L)'
;MLDKFLFDEAMDDPENVKTMLDIILLNTRGKHPELVSPELIELLKYMERSMDEVSGECKSKRIQEMHRRVCQIKASEKTEVKYMQSWEERIMIKQEGIAEGRIEGEKVLLKSLIEKKMAKKYSAEQISAMLEVDVLEVENIMKEIQNEKNP
;
A
#
# COMPACT_ATOMS: atom_id res chain seq x y z
N MET A 1 -14.45 7.79 -8.38
CA MET A 1 -13.06 7.28 -8.41
C MET A 1 -12.23 7.95 -7.33
N LEU A 2 -12.22 9.28 -7.26
CA LEU A 2 -11.57 10.06 -6.19
C LEU A 2 -12.02 9.68 -4.76
N ASP A 3 -13.31 9.43 -4.54
CA ASP A 3 -13.83 9.10 -3.19
C ASP A 3 -13.29 7.78 -2.64
N LYS A 4 -13.20 6.75 -3.49
CA LYS A 4 -12.62 5.46 -3.11
C LYS A 4 -11.12 5.61 -2.81
N PHE A 5 -10.42 6.41 -3.60
CA PHE A 5 -9.00 6.68 -3.40
C PHE A 5 -8.72 7.45 -2.10
N LEU A 6 -9.46 8.53 -1.83
CA LEU A 6 -9.33 9.29 -0.59
C LEU A 6 -9.63 8.42 0.64
N PHE A 7 -10.56 7.48 0.50
CA PHE A 7 -10.85 6.50 1.52
C PHE A 7 -9.68 5.54 1.72
N ASP A 8 -9.18 4.91 0.65
CA ASP A 8 -8.05 3.98 0.71
C ASP A 8 -6.79 4.67 1.28
N GLU A 9 -6.49 5.90 0.86
CA GLU A 9 -5.38 6.72 1.41
C GLU A 9 -5.59 7.05 2.89
N ALA A 10 -6.81 7.44 3.29
CA ALA A 10 -7.10 7.70 4.70
C ALA A 10 -6.98 6.43 5.55
N MET A 11 -7.27 5.25 4.98
CA MET A 11 -7.17 3.95 5.65
C MET A 11 -5.75 3.38 5.70
N ASP A 12 -4.77 3.94 4.98
CA ASP A 12 -3.36 3.57 5.13
C ASP A 12 -2.78 4.08 6.47
N ASP A 13 -3.42 5.08 7.10
CA ASP A 13 -3.03 5.60 8.42
C ASP A 13 -3.60 4.71 9.55
N PRO A 14 -2.75 4.07 10.38
CA PRO A 14 -3.20 3.24 11.50
C PRO A 14 -4.07 3.97 12.52
N GLU A 15 -3.90 5.28 12.71
CA GLU A 15 -4.73 6.08 13.62
C GLU A 15 -6.14 6.26 13.07
N ASN A 16 -6.28 6.45 11.75
CA ASN A 16 -7.58 6.54 11.08
C ASN A 16 -8.31 5.20 11.09
N VAL A 17 -7.59 4.09 10.85
CA VAL A 17 -8.14 2.74 10.96
C VAL A 17 -8.62 2.47 12.38
N LYS A 18 -7.80 2.80 13.39
CA LYS A 18 -8.19 2.66 14.80
C LYS A 18 -9.43 3.50 15.12
N THR A 19 -9.47 4.75 14.66
CA THR A 19 -10.61 5.64 14.87
C THR A 19 -11.87 5.10 14.19
N MET A 20 -11.76 4.58 12.97
CA MET A 20 -12.86 3.92 12.26
C MET A 20 -13.32 2.65 12.99
N LEU A 21 -12.40 1.83 13.50
CA LEU A 21 -12.74 0.65 14.29
C LEU A 21 -13.43 1.02 15.61
N ASP A 22 -12.95 2.06 16.30
CA ASP A 22 -13.60 2.59 17.50
C ASP A 22 -15.02 3.09 17.19
N ILE A 23 -15.19 3.79 16.07
CA ILE A 23 -16.48 4.20 15.52
C ILE A 23 -17.40 2.99 15.24
N ILE A 24 -16.88 1.97 14.54
CA ILE A 24 -17.63 0.74 14.21
C ILE A 24 -17.98 -0.02 15.49
N LEU A 25 -17.08 -0.05 16.48
CA LEU A 25 -17.30 -0.69 17.77
C LEU A 25 -18.38 0.04 18.58
N LEU A 26 -18.40 1.37 18.53
CA LEU A 26 -19.46 2.20 19.11
C LEU A 26 -20.80 1.99 18.37
N ASN A 27 -20.78 1.85 17.04
CA ASN A 27 -21.97 1.61 16.20
C ASN A 27 -22.54 0.20 16.35
N THR A 28 -21.70 -0.84 16.34
CA THR A 28 -22.12 -2.26 16.42
C THR A 28 -22.72 -2.62 17.76
N ARG A 29 -22.49 -1.80 18.79
CA ARG A 29 -23.25 -1.94 20.04
C ARG A 29 -24.60 -1.26 19.97
N GLY A 30 -24.81 -0.14 19.30
CA GLY A 30 -26.11 0.54 19.13
C GLY A 30 -26.94 0.76 20.41
N LYS A 31 -26.36 0.43 21.57
CA LYS A 31 -27.05 0.23 22.85
C LYS A 31 -26.84 1.41 23.79
N HIS A 32 -25.84 2.25 23.50
CA HIS A 32 -25.43 3.35 24.36
C HIS A 32 -25.15 4.65 23.59
N PRO A 33 -26.15 5.26 22.93
CA PRO A 33 -26.01 6.57 22.29
C PRO A 33 -25.57 7.68 23.28
N GLU A 34 -25.77 7.49 24.58
CA GLU A 34 -25.31 8.36 25.67
C GLU A 34 -23.78 8.38 25.88
N LEU A 35 -23.04 7.39 25.36
CA LEU A 35 -21.57 7.33 25.47
C LEU A 35 -20.86 8.02 24.30
N VAL A 36 -21.62 8.48 23.30
CA VAL A 36 -21.09 9.04 22.06
C VAL A 36 -21.58 10.48 21.94
N SER A 37 -20.69 11.40 21.61
CA SER A 37 -21.09 12.81 21.47
C SER A 37 -22.10 12.96 20.32
N PRO A 38 -23.11 13.84 20.45
CA PRO A 38 -24.06 14.11 19.36
C PRO A 38 -23.37 14.53 18.06
N GLU A 39 -22.26 15.26 18.16
CA GLU A 39 -21.43 15.65 17.01
C GLU A 39 -20.77 14.45 16.32
N LEU A 40 -20.30 13.45 17.07
CA LEU A 40 -19.76 12.23 16.48
C LEU A 40 -20.87 11.44 15.78
N ILE A 41 -22.06 11.30 16.38
CA ILE A 41 -23.20 10.64 15.72
C ILE A 41 -23.57 11.35 14.40
N GLU A 42 -23.58 12.68 14.37
CA GLU A 42 -23.81 13.45 13.15
C GLU A 42 -22.70 13.23 12.10
N LEU A 43 -21.43 13.16 12.51
CA LEU A 43 -20.31 12.86 11.61
C LEU A 43 -20.45 11.46 11.00
N LEU A 44 -20.86 10.47 11.79
CA LEU A 44 -21.05 9.11 11.31
C LEU A 44 -22.18 9.01 10.29
N LYS A 45 -23.32 9.66 10.54
CA LYS A 45 -24.41 9.76 9.57
C LYS A 45 -23.99 10.49 8.30
N TYR A 46 -23.13 11.50 8.42
CA TYR A 46 -22.54 12.22 7.29
C TYR A 46 -21.62 11.33 6.44
N MET A 47 -20.87 10.40 7.06
CA MET A 47 -20.03 9.44 6.34
C MET A 47 -20.83 8.30 5.69
N GLU A 48 -21.96 7.90 6.31
CA GLU A 48 -22.80 6.79 5.85
C GLU A 48 -23.70 7.16 4.66
N ARG A 49 -24.12 8.43 4.55
CA ARG A 49 -24.97 8.94 3.46
C ARG A 49 -24.17 9.76 2.45
N SER A 50 -24.68 9.91 1.23
CA SER A 50 -24.06 10.78 0.22
C SER A 50 -24.08 12.25 0.68
N MET A 51 -23.00 12.98 0.39
CA MET A 51 -22.70 14.32 0.95
C MET A 51 -23.80 15.38 0.76
N ASP A 52 -24.64 15.26 -0.27
CA ASP A 52 -25.66 16.25 -0.60
C ASP A 52 -26.95 16.13 0.23
N GLU A 53 -27.26 14.95 0.79
CA GLU A 53 -28.46 14.77 1.62
C GLU A 53 -28.29 15.28 3.06
N VAL A 54 -27.06 15.39 3.55
CA VAL A 54 -26.79 15.57 5.00
C VAL A 54 -26.46 17.01 5.39
N SER A 55 -25.95 17.84 4.47
CA SER A 55 -25.46 19.19 4.81
C SER A 55 -26.57 20.16 5.23
N GLY A 56 -27.81 19.93 4.79
CA GLY A 56 -28.99 20.72 5.21
C GLY A 56 -29.54 20.37 6.59
N GLU A 57 -29.29 19.15 7.09
CA GLU A 57 -29.84 18.65 8.37
C GLU A 57 -28.81 18.66 9.52
N CYS A 58 -27.51 18.74 9.21
CA CYS A 58 -26.45 18.71 10.20
C CYS A 58 -26.39 20.00 11.03
N LYS A 59 -26.35 19.88 12.37
CA LYS A 59 -26.32 21.01 13.30
C LYS A 59 -24.90 21.43 13.66
N SER A 60 -23.92 20.52 13.55
CA SER A 60 -22.52 20.87 13.81
C SER A 60 -21.95 21.82 12.75
N LYS A 61 -21.51 23.00 13.20
CA LYS A 61 -20.76 23.96 12.36
C LYS A 61 -19.43 23.41 11.87
N ARG A 62 -18.79 22.50 12.63
CA ARG A 62 -17.50 21.89 12.23
C ARG A 62 -17.70 20.95 11.06
N ILE A 63 -18.76 20.14 11.09
CA ILE A 63 -19.11 19.22 10.00
C ILE A 63 -19.54 20.01 8.75
N GLN A 64 -20.30 21.09 8.91
CA GLN A 64 -20.66 21.98 7.79
C GLN A 64 -19.44 22.62 7.11
N GLU A 65 -18.47 23.13 7.88
CA GLU A 65 -17.24 23.70 7.32
C GLU A 65 -16.36 22.63 6.67
N MET A 66 -16.30 21.42 7.25
CA MET A 66 -15.65 20.28 6.63
C MET A 66 -16.29 19.95 5.28
N HIS A 67 -17.61 19.86 5.21
CA HIS A 67 -18.36 19.63 3.98
C HIS A 67 -18.04 20.67 2.91
N ARG A 68 -18.04 21.97 3.28
CA ARG A 68 -17.68 23.07 2.36
C ARG A 68 -16.30 22.86 1.73
N ARG A 69 -15.31 22.47 2.54
CA ARG A 69 -13.93 22.22 2.07
C ARG A 69 -13.86 21.01 1.15
N VAL A 70 -14.55 19.92 1.49
CA VAL A 70 -14.62 18.73 0.64
C VAL A 70 -15.24 19.07 -0.72
N CYS A 71 -16.34 19.82 -0.76
CA CYS A 71 -16.97 20.26 -2.01
C CYS A 71 -16.05 21.15 -2.85
N GLN A 72 -15.28 22.05 -2.23
CA GLN A 72 -14.31 22.89 -2.94
C GLN A 72 -13.17 22.08 -3.56
N ILE A 73 -12.67 21.06 -2.84
CA ILE A 73 -11.64 20.16 -3.36
C ILE A 73 -12.17 19.34 -4.53
N LYS A 74 -13.38 18.78 -4.40
CA LYS A 74 -14.04 18.00 -5.46
C LYS A 74 -14.35 18.83 -6.71
N ALA A 75 -14.70 20.10 -6.55
CA ALA A 75 -14.94 21.00 -7.68
C ALA A 75 -13.64 21.47 -8.37
N SER A 76 -12.47 21.22 -7.77
CA SER A 76 -11.18 21.63 -8.31
C SER A 76 -10.61 20.54 -9.23
N GLU A 77 -10.86 20.67 -10.53
CA GLU A 77 -10.32 19.77 -11.57
C GLU A 77 -8.80 19.64 -11.49
N LYS A 78 -8.08 20.76 -11.27
CA LYS A 78 -6.62 20.77 -11.08
C LYS A 78 -6.17 19.86 -9.93
N THR A 79 -6.96 19.82 -8.86
CA THR A 79 -6.65 19.02 -7.68
C THR A 79 -6.92 17.54 -7.97
N GLU A 80 -8.06 17.23 -8.61
CA GLU A 80 -8.40 15.87 -9.03
C GLU A 80 -7.37 15.27 -9.98
N VAL A 81 -6.93 16.03 -11.00
CA VAL A 81 -5.89 15.60 -11.95
C VAL A 81 -4.56 15.31 -11.24
N LYS A 82 -4.13 16.21 -10.35
CA LYS A 82 -2.89 16.02 -9.59
C LYS A 82 -2.93 14.75 -8.74
N TYR A 83 -4.06 14.47 -8.10
CA TYR A 83 -4.24 13.25 -7.31
C TYR A 83 -4.21 11.99 -8.18
N MET A 84 -4.86 12.01 -9.35
CA MET A 84 -4.86 10.88 -10.27
C MET A 84 -3.44 10.56 -10.75
N GLN A 85 -2.65 11.57 -11.13
CA GLN A 85 -1.26 11.40 -11.55
C GLN A 85 -0.39 10.80 -10.44
N SER A 86 -0.45 11.35 -9.23
CA SER A 86 0.30 10.81 -8.10
C SER A 86 -0.11 9.37 -7.74
N TRP A 87 -1.37 9.01 -7.96
CA TRP A 87 -1.83 7.63 -7.76
C TRP A 87 -1.26 6.68 -8.82
N GLU A 88 -1.30 7.07 -10.09
CA GLU A 88 -0.70 6.29 -11.19
C GLU A 88 0.80 6.07 -10.92
N GLU A 89 1.52 7.13 -10.52
CA GLU A 89 2.93 7.04 -10.13
C GLU A 89 3.17 6.05 -8.98
N ARG A 90 2.35 6.10 -7.91
CA ARG A 90 2.49 5.19 -6.77
C ARG A 90 2.21 3.73 -7.12
N ILE A 91 1.23 3.48 -8.00
CA ILE A 91 0.98 2.12 -8.50
C ILE A 91 2.17 1.61 -9.29
N MET A 92 2.73 2.44 -10.17
CA MET A 92 3.90 2.09 -10.94
C MET A 92 5.07 1.73 -10.01
N ILE A 93 5.40 2.60 -9.04
CA ILE A 93 6.47 2.34 -8.06
C ILE A 93 6.25 1.04 -7.30
N LYS A 94 5.00 0.76 -6.88
CA LYS A 94 4.69 -0.48 -6.14
C LYS A 94 4.85 -1.71 -7.02
N GLN A 95 4.44 -1.65 -8.29
CA GLN A 95 4.59 -2.76 -9.23
C GLN A 95 6.07 -2.99 -9.58
N GLU A 96 6.83 -1.92 -9.79
CA GLU A 96 8.27 -1.97 -10.00
C GLU A 96 8.97 -2.58 -8.78
N GLY A 97 8.67 -2.12 -7.57
CA GLY A 97 9.26 -2.67 -6.34
C GLY A 97 8.93 -4.15 -6.12
N ILE A 98 7.73 -4.61 -6.49
CA ILE A 98 7.38 -6.05 -6.45
C ILE A 98 8.18 -6.84 -7.49
N ALA A 99 8.30 -6.31 -8.71
CA ALA A 99 9.06 -6.95 -9.78
C ALA A 99 10.56 -7.03 -9.44
N GLU A 100 11.14 -5.93 -8.98
CA GLU A 100 12.53 -5.87 -8.50
C GLU A 100 12.75 -6.83 -7.33
N GLY A 101 11.87 -6.83 -6.33
CA GLY A 101 11.95 -7.75 -5.19
C GLY A 101 11.87 -9.22 -5.60
N ARG A 102 11.10 -9.54 -6.64
CA ARG A 102 11.04 -10.90 -7.20
C ARG A 102 12.35 -11.28 -7.89
N ILE A 103 12.90 -10.40 -8.73
CA ILE A 103 14.17 -10.62 -9.43
C ILE A 103 15.31 -10.79 -8.42
N GLU A 104 15.38 -9.93 -7.41
CA GLU A 104 16.39 -10.02 -6.36
C GLU A 104 16.24 -11.32 -5.55
N GLY A 105 15.01 -11.72 -5.22
CA GLY A 105 14.73 -12.98 -4.57
C GLY A 105 15.17 -14.21 -5.38
N GLU A 106 14.87 -14.21 -6.69
CA GLU A 106 15.32 -15.26 -7.62
C GLU A 106 16.86 -15.30 -7.70
N LYS A 107 17.52 -14.14 -7.76
CA LYS A 107 18.99 -14.04 -7.76
C LYS A 107 19.61 -14.59 -6.47
N VAL A 108 19.05 -14.26 -5.31
CA VAL A 108 19.50 -14.78 -4.01
C VAL A 108 19.37 -16.30 -3.93
N LEU A 109 18.24 -16.85 -4.41
CA LEU A 109 18.03 -18.29 -4.47
C LEU A 109 19.03 -18.97 -5.41
N LEU A 110 19.24 -18.41 -6.60
CA LEU A 110 20.19 -18.93 -7.58
C LEU A 110 21.62 -18.94 -7.01
N LYS A 111 22.03 -17.84 -6.36
CA LYS A 111 23.31 -17.74 -5.66
C LYS A 111 23.49 -18.83 -4.59
N SER A 112 22.46 -19.07 -3.77
CA SER A 112 22.49 -20.14 -2.77
C SER A 112 22.59 -21.53 -3.38
N LEU A 113 21.92 -21.79 -4.51
CA LEU A 113 22.01 -23.06 -5.23
C LEU A 113 23.40 -23.27 -5.81
N ILE A 114 23.96 -22.26 -6.48
CA ILE A 114 25.32 -22.29 -7.03
C ILE A 114 26.34 -22.52 -5.92
N GLU A 115 26.23 -21.82 -4.79
CA GLU A 115 27.11 -22.02 -3.64
C GLU A 115 27.08 -23.46 -3.11
N LYS A 116 25.90 -24.05 -2.95
CA LYS A 116 25.74 -25.46 -2.54
C LYS A 116 26.36 -26.43 -3.54
N LYS A 117 26.32 -26.11 -4.84
CA LYS A 117 26.90 -26.95 -5.90
C LYS A 117 28.42 -26.78 -5.99
N MET A 118 28.94 -25.57 -5.76
CA MET A 118 30.37 -25.32 -5.61
C MET A 118 30.97 -26.10 -4.43
N ALA A 119 30.25 -26.18 -3.31
CA ALA A 119 30.67 -26.99 -2.16
C ALA A 119 30.79 -28.50 -2.50
N LYS A 120 30.01 -28.97 -3.49
CA LYS A 120 30.10 -30.33 -4.04
C LYS A 120 31.17 -30.49 -5.14
N LYS A 121 31.94 -29.44 -5.42
CA LYS A 121 33.02 -29.39 -6.43
C LYS A 121 32.55 -29.62 -7.87
N TYR A 122 31.31 -29.28 -8.20
CA TYR A 122 30.85 -29.25 -9.59
C TYR A 122 31.52 -28.10 -10.36
N SER A 123 31.81 -28.32 -11.65
CA SER A 123 32.30 -27.26 -12.55
C SER A 123 31.16 -26.32 -12.97
N ALA A 124 31.50 -25.16 -13.53
CA ALA A 124 30.51 -24.19 -14.01
C ALA A 124 29.59 -24.79 -15.09
N GLU A 125 30.14 -25.61 -15.98
CA GLU A 125 29.40 -26.29 -17.05
C GLU A 125 28.43 -27.33 -16.48
N GLN A 126 28.83 -28.06 -15.44
CA GLN A 126 27.95 -29.03 -14.76
C GLN A 126 26.83 -28.33 -14.00
N ILE A 127 27.13 -27.20 -13.35
CA ILE A 127 26.14 -26.39 -12.64
C ILE A 127 25.15 -25.77 -13.62
N SER A 128 25.66 -25.19 -14.72
CA SER A 128 24.85 -24.66 -15.83
C SER A 128 23.88 -25.72 -16.36
N ALA A 129 24.37 -26.92 -16.67
CA ALA A 129 23.52 -28.02 -17.14
C ALA A 129 22.48 -28.48 -16.11
N MET A 130 22.79 -28.44 -14.81
CA MET A 130 21.86 -28.87 -13.75
C MET A 130 20.81 -27.82 -13.37
N LEU A 131 21.14 -26.53 -13.52
CA LEU A 131 20.28 -25.41 -13.16
C LEU A 131 19.59 -24.80 -14.39
N GLU A 132 19.95 -25.24 -15.60
CA GLU A 132 19.46 -24.70 -16.88
C GLU A 132 19.72 -23.18 -17.00
N VAL A 133 20.87 -22.75 -16.48
CA VAL A 133 21.33 -21.35 -16.51
C VAL A 133 22.55 -21.24 -17.42
N ASP A 134 22.74 -20.10 -18.06
CA ASP A 134 23.89 -19.87 -18.93
C ASP A 134 25.22 -20.02 -18.17
N VAL A 135 26.23 -20.59 -18.82
CA VAL A 135 27.54 -20.85 -18.21
C VAL A 135 28.20 -19.55 -17.73
N LEU A 136 28.08 -18.45 -18.50
CA LEU A 136 28.67 -17.16 -18.14
C LEU A 136 28.00 -16.57 -16.89
N GLU A 137 26.68 -16.73 -16.77
CA GLU A 137 25.93 -16.26 -15.60
C GLU A 137 26.36 -17.04 -14.34
N VAL A 138 26.51 -18.37 -14.45
CA VAL A 138 27.05 -19.20 -13.38
C VAL A 138 28.47 -18.76 -12.99
N GLU A 139 29.35 -18.55 -13.96
CA GLU A 139 30.73 -18.09 -13.71
C GLU A 139 30.78 -16.73 -13.00
N ASN A 140 29.93 -15.79 -13.42
CA ASN A 140 29.84 -14.47 -12.80
C ASN A 140 29.39 -14.57 -11.35
N ILE A 141 28.34 -15.34 -11.06
CA ILE A 141 27.84 -15.54 -9.69
C ILE A 141 28.88 -16.26 -8.82
N MET A 142 29.60 -17.24 -9.37
CA MET A 142 30.70 -17.90 -8.66
C MET A 142 31.81 -16.91 -8.26
N LYS A 143 32.19 -15.99 -9.16
CA LYS A 143 33.15 -14.92 -8.87
C LYS A 143 32.63 -13.96 -7.80
N GLU A 144 31.36 -13.54 -7.88
CA GLU A 144 30.72 -12.70 -6.86
C GLU A 144 30.77 -13.35 -5.47
N ILE A 145 30.40 -14.63 -5.35
CA ILE A 145 30.45 -15.38 -4.09
C ILE A 145 31.88 -15.47 -3.54
N GLN A 146 32.88 -15.66 -4.41
CA GLN A 146 34.28 -15.74 -3.99
C GLN A 146 34.81 -14.38 -3.50
N ASN A 147 34.45 -13.29 -4.17
CA ASN A 147 34.84 -11.93 -3.78
C ASN A 147 34.23 -11.53 -2.42
N GLU A 148 32.98 -11.91 -2.15
CA GLU A 148 32.34 -11.63 -0.85
C GLU A 148 32.97 -12.39 0.32
N LYS A 149 33.61 -13.53 0.04
CA LYS A 149 34.31 -14.33 1.05
C LYS A 149 35.76 -13.90 1.30
N ASN A 150 36.34 -13.13 0.37
CA ASN A 150 37.69 -12.57 0.45
C ASN A 150 37.64 -11.04 0.27
N PRO A 151 37.20 -10.29 1.30
CA PRO A 151 37.06 -8.83 1.25
C PRO A 151 38.39 -8.09 1.06
#